data_AF-A0A9J8A3A0-F1
#
_entry.id   AF-A0A9J8A3A0-F1
#
_cell.length_a   1.000
_cell.length_b   1.000
_cell.length_c   1.000
_cell.angle_alpha   90.00
_cell.angle_beta   90.00
_cell.angle_gamma   90.00
#
_symmetry.space_group_name_H-M   'P 1'
#
loop_
_entity.id
_entity.type
_entity.pdbx_description
1 polymer ?
#
loop_
_entity_poly.entity_id
_entity_poly.type
_entity_poly.pdbx_seq_one_letter_code
_entity_poly.pdbx_strand_id
1 'polypeptide(L)'
;MISDLARIFNVEWHLKTIQTHRSSIDLHWRRAQACLMLQVVIGQERVSQSRDTFCYLRVLCSFSSALSKEQQEELKREGSRTNGEALGRKRPRLTERLAEDMDSSMEIAEEDDEDYGEKESRRPARGATRGRRKRRGDAALLRYTVPYGGKKKAWCWASYLEQERAIAAPSKLFKEYQSFPQCKNGFRVGMRLEGVDPEHPSMYCVLTIAEVLGHRIRLHFDKYSDCYDFWVNSNSPDIHPVGWCEKTGHKLHPPKGMKDEEFSWSSYIKLNKIQTAPKALFQNQNMTVTPSGFRVGMKLEAIDKKNPSFICVATIADMVDSRFLVHFDNWDESYDYWCDATSPYIHPVGWCQENGRTLTTPPGYPEVKNFSWERYLAETNSLPAPARAFKVKPPHSFQHNMKLEVVDKRNPALIRVATVVDTDEHRLRIHFDGWTDEYDYWMDADSPDIHPAGWCAKTGHPLQPPITPQDMFETSEQSGCPTPGCT
;
A
#
# COMPACT_ATOMS: atom_id res chain seq x y z
N MET A 1 16.93 -27.92 -64.58
CA MET A 1 17.16 -28.98 -63.58
C MET A 1 18.62 -29.41 -63.68
N ILE A 2 19.28 -29.56 -62.52
CA ILE A 2 20.74 -29.60 -62.29
C ILE A 2 21.36 -28.19 -62.13
N SER A 3 20.99 -27.53 -61.02
CA SER A 3 21.84 -26.54 -60.31
C SER A 3 21.27 -26.10 -58.94
N ASP A 4 20.19 -26.74 -58.45
CA ASP A 4 19.55 -26.41 -57.15
C ASP A 4 20.06 -27.23 -55.95
N LEU A 5 21.17 -27.96 -56.07
CA LEU A 5 21.78 -28.69 -54.93
C LEU A 5 23.15 -28.17 -54.48
N ALA A 6 23.66 -27.09 -55.07
CA ALA A 6 24.97 -26.52 -54.73
C ALA A 6 24.93 -25.20 -53.93
N ARG A 7 23.75 -24.63 -53.65
CA ARG A 7 23.62 -23.42 -52.81
C ARG A 7 23.44 -23.69 -51.31
N ILE A 8 23.20 -24.95 -50.93
CA ILE A 8 23.02 -25.36 -49.53
C ILE A 8 24.38 -25.50 -48.80
N PHE A 9 25.51 -25.61 -49.52
CA PHE A 9 26.82 -25.87 -48.93
C PHE A 9 27.76 -24.66 -48.75
N ASN A 10 27.36 -23.44 -49.14
CA ASN A 10 28.23 -22.25 -48.98
C ASN A 10 27.75 -21.24 -47.91
N VAL A 11 26.67 -21.58 -47.19
CA VAL A 11 26.19 -20.83 -46.01
C VAL A 11 26.98 -21.22 -44.75
N GLU A 12 27.58 -22.42 -44.71
CA GLU A 12 28.37 -22.89 -43.56
C GLU A 12 29.77 -22.24 -43.44
N TRP A 13 30.27 -21.57 -44.49
CA TRP A 13 31.53 -20.81 -44.40
C TRP A 13 31.32 -19.37 -43.92
N HIS A 14 30.12 -18.80 -44.08
CA HIS A 14 29.78 -17.46 -43.55
C HIS A 14 29.46 -17.45 -42.05
N LEU A 15 29.20 -18.62 -41.44
CA LEU A 15 28.84 -18.71 -40.03
C LEU A 15 30.02 -18.74 -39.06
N LYS A 16 31.26 -19.00 -39.53
CA LYS A 16 32.46 -19.00 -38.67
C LYS A 16 33.23 -17.67 -38.61
N THR A 17 32.94 -16.72 -39.50
CA THR A 17 33.57 -15.38 -39.49
C THR A 17 32.68 -14.31 -38.82
N ILE A 18 31.39 -14.59 -38.62
CA ILE A 18 30.43 -13.70 -37.91
C ILE A 18 30.50 -13.88 -36.38
N GLN A 19 31.04 -15.01 -35.89
CA GLN A 19 31.08 -15.33 -34.47
C GLN A 19 32.17 -14.58 -33.68
N THR A 20 33.18 -14.04 -34.35
CA THR A 20 34.26 -13.23 -33.73
C THR A 20 34.00 -11.72 -33.77
N HIS A 21 33.02 -11.23 -34.54
CA HIS A 21 32.67 -9.80 -34.59
C HIS A 21 31.48 -9.40 -33.67
N ARG A 22 30.69 -10.37 -33.18
CA ARG A 22 29.57 -10.08 -32.26
C ARG A 22 30.02 -9.79 -30.82
N SER A 23 31.17 -10.30 -30.38
CA SER A 23 31.66 -10.10 -29.00
C SER A 23 32.20 -8.70 -28.73
N SER A 24 32.66 -7.96 -29.74
CA SER A 24 33.21 -6.60 -29.56
C SER A 24 32.13 -5.50 -29.61
N ILE A 25 31.03 -5.73 -30.34
CA ILE A 25 29.89 -4.79 -30.45
C ILE A 25 28.99 -4.84 -29.20
N ASP A 26 28.84 -6.02 -28.57
CA ASP A 26 28.05 -6.20 -27.35
C ASP A 26 28.67 -5.49 -26.12
N LEU A 27 30.01 -5.41 -26.06
CA LEU A 27 30.72 -4.73 -24.96
C LEU A 27 30.68 -3.19 -25.07
N HIS A 28 30.67 -2.65 -26.29
CA HIS A 28 30.57 -1.21 -26.52
C HIS A 28 29.15 -0.66 -26.35
N TRP A 29 28.11 -1.42 -26.70
CA TRP A 29 26.72 -1.01 -26.48
C TRP A 29 26.34 -1.03 -24.98
N ARG A 30 26.77 -2.06 -24.24
CA ARG A 30 26.56 -2.15 -22.78
C ARG A 30 27.26 -1.04 -21.99
N ARG A 31 28.39 -0.51 -22.50
CA ARG A 31 29.09 0.66 -21.94
C ARG A 31 28.42 1.99 -22.27
N ALA A 32 27.80 2.13 -23.45
CA ALA A 32 27.06 3.34 -23.84
C ALA A 32 25.72 3.48 -23.08
N GLN A 33 25.02 2.37 -22.83
CA GLN A 33 23.77 2.38 -22.09
C GLN A 33 23.99 2.63 -20.59
N ALA A 34 25.11 2.16 -20.02
CA ALA A 34 25.51 2.48 -18.64
C ALA A 34 25.93 3.95 -18.44
N CYS A 35 26.53 4.60 -19.44
CA CYS A 35 26.88 6.03 -19.36
C CYS A 35 25.65 6.95 -19.48
N LEU A 36 24.63 6.61 -20.29
CA LEU A 36 23.37 7.35 -20.32
C LEU A 36 22.57 7.21 -19.00
N MET A 37 22.64 6.01 -18.39
CA MET A 37 22.09 5.72 -17.06
C MET A 37 22.79 6.48 -15.92
N LEU A 38 24.02 6.96 -16.12
CA LEU A 38 24.72 7.76 -15.11
C LEU A 38 24.52 9.28 -15.26
N GLN A 39 24.19 9.78 -16.46
CA GLN A 39 24.01 11.22 -16.70
C GLN A 39 22.60 11.74 -16.38
N VAL A 40 21.56 10.91 -16.47
CA VAL A 40 20.19 11.32 -16.07
C VAL A 40 19.99 11.22 -14.55
N VAL A 41 20.76 10.37 -13.85
CA VAL A 41 20.70 10.20 -12.39
C VAL A 41 21.29 11.41 -11.62
N ILE A 42 22.01 12.33 -12.26
CA ILE A 42 22.75 13.42 -11.58
C ILE A 42 22.25 14.84 -11.97
N GLY A 43 21.28 14.97 -12.90
CA GLY A 43 20.74 16.26 -13.31
C GLY A 43 19.61 16.79 -12.41
N GLN A 44 19.95 17.29 -11.21
CA GLN A 44 19.36 18.43 -10.46
C GLN A 44 17.88 18.78 -10.76
N GLU A 45 16.86 18.71 -9.88
CA GLU A 45 16.73 19.05 -8.45
C GLU A 45 15.49 18.34 -7.84
N ARG A 46 15.51 18.07 -6.52
CA ARG A 46 14.39 17.68 -5.64
C ARG A 46 13.20 16.97 -6.31
N VAL A 47 13.37 15.69 -6.61
CA VAL A 47 12.25 14.81 -6.99
C VAL A 47 11.75 14.09 -5.74
N SER A 48 10.47 14.32 -5.42
CA SER A 48 9.70 13.51 -4.46
C SER A 48 9.90 12.02 -4.77
N GLN A 49 10.31 11.25 -3.77
CA GLN A 49 10.45 9.79 -3.84
C GLN A 49 9.11 9.14 -4.20
N SER A 50 8.79 9.01 -5.49
CA SER A 50 7.68 8.23 -6.02
C SER A 50 8.07 6.76 -6.09
N ARG A 51 7.10 5.86 -5.89
CA ARG A 51 7.26 4.41 -6.00
C ARG A 51 7.73 3.95 -7.40
N ASP A 52 7.62 4.77 -8.43
CA ASP A 52 8.09 4.46 -9.79
C ASP A 52 9.61 4.27 -9.86
N THR A 53 10.37 5.07 -9.10
CA THR A 53 11.84 4.91 -9.00
C THR A 53 12.20 3.60 -8.30
N PHE A 54 11.36 3.16 -7.36
CA PHE A 54 11.52 1.88 -6.65
C PHE A 54 11.11 0.68 -7.50
N CYS A 55 10.06 0.78 -8.34
CA CYS A 55 9.72 -0.24 -9.34
C CYS A 55 10.87 -0.44 -10.33
N TYR A 56 11.50 0.64 -10.81
CA TYR A 56 12.68 0.57 -11.67
C TYR A 56 13.85 -0.16 -11.00
N LEU A 57 14.15 0.17 -9.74
CA LEU A 57 15.20 -0.53 -8.96
C LEU A 57 14.89 -2.01 -8.71
N ARG A 58 13.61 -2.36 -8.49
CA ARG A 58 13.16 -3.74 -8.26
C ARG A 58 13.22 -4.58 -9.54
N VAL A 59 12.88 -4.00 -10.69
CA VAL A 59 13.08 -4.61 -12.01
C VAL A 59 14.57 -4.81 -12.29
N LEU A 60 15.42 -3.82 -12.05
CA LEU A 60 16.88 -3.94 -12.22
C LEU A 60 17.49 -5.01 -11.30
N CYS A 61 17.02 -5.13 -10.05
CA CYS A 61 17.46 -6.17 -9.12
C CYS A 61 16.99 -7.58 -9.57
N SER A 62 15.81 -7.67 -10.19
CA SER A 62 15.27 -8.91 -10.77
C SER A 62 16.04 -9.33 -12.04
N PHE A 63 16.46 -8.38 -12.85
CA PHE A 63 17.36 -8.62 -13.99
C PHE A 63 18.77 -9.05 -13.55
N SER A 64 19.33 -8.42 -12.51
CA SER A 64 20.64 -8.79 -11.96
C SER A 64 20.62 -10.20 -11.35
N SER A 65 19.54 -10.58 -10.68
CA SER A 65 19.38 -11.92 -10.09
C SER A 65 19.06 -12.99 -11.15
N ALA A 66 18.37 -12.65 -12.24
CA ALA A 66 18.21 -13.54 -13.40
C ALA A 66 19.54 -13.79 -14.13
N LEU A 67 20.33 -12.75 -14.35
CA LEU A 67 21.69 -12.86 -14.94
C LEU A 67 22.63 -13.70 -14.06
N SER A 68 22.55 -13.55 -12.72
CA SER A 68 23.32 -14.36 -11.79
C SER A 68 22.87 -15.83 -11.77
N LYS A 69 21.59 -16.12 -12.01
CA LYS A 69 21.07 -17.49 -12.12
C LYS A 69 21.47 -18.15 -13.44
N GLU A 70 21.44 -17.42 -14.55
CA GLU A 70 21.94 -17.91 -15.85
C GLU A 70 23.44 -18.24 -15.79
N GLN A 71 24.25 -17.37 -15.17
CA GLN A 71 25.68 -17.63 -14.96
C GLN A 71 25.96 -18.84 -14.06
N GLN A 72 25.14 -19.09 -13.04
CA GLN A 72 25.25 -20.28 -12.19
C GLN A 72 24.78 -21.57 -12.87
N GLU A 73 23.80 -21.50 -13.78
CA GLU A 73 23.38 -22.66 -14.58
C GLU A 73 24.39 -23.00 -15.67
N GLU A 74 25.09 -22.02 -16.22
CA GLU A 74 26.16 -22.21 -17.19
C GLU A 74 27.40 -22.88 -16.56
N LEU A 75 27.78 -22.46 -15.35
CA LEU A 75 28.83 -23.10 -14.53
C LEU A 75 28.46 -24.54 -14.11
N LYS A 76 27.19 -24.84 -13.86
CA LYS A 76 26.71 -26.21 -13.58
C LYS A 76 26.71 -27.09 -14.84
N ARG A 77 26.47 -26.51 -16.02
CA ARG A 77 26.54 -27.23 -17.32
C ARG A 77 27.97 -27.56 -17.73
N GLU A 78 28.94 -26.72 -17.39
CA GLU A 78 30.37 -27.00 -17.64
C GLU A 78 30.93 -28.06 -16.67
N GLY A 79 30.52 -28.05 -15.40
CA GLY A 79 30.93 -29.07 -14.42
C GLY A 79 30.37 -30.48 -14.67
N SER A 80 29.31 -30.61 -15.47
CA SER A 80 28.69 -31.90 -15.81
C SER A 80 29.27 -32.57 -17.06
N ARG A 81 30.23 -31.93 -17.77
CA ARG A 81 30.91 -32.51 -18.94
C ARG A 81 32.17 -33.32 -18.61
N THR A 82 32.60 -33.32 -17.35
CA THR A 82 33.72 -34.13 -16.87
C THR A 82 33.24 -35.01 -15.72
N ASN A 83 32.68 -36.18 -16.06
CA ASN A 83 32.64 -37.42 -15.27
C ASN A 83 31.53 -38.33 -15.81
N GLY A 84 31.85 -39.07 -16.86
CA GLY A 84 31.14 -40.28 -17.21
C GLY A 84 31.99 -41.48 -16.78
N GLU A 85 31.45 -42.34 -15.92
CA GLU A 85 31.44 -43.80 -16.02
C GLU A 85 31.13 -44.46 -14.66
N ALA A 86 30.02 -45.19 -14.58
CA ALA A 86 29.93 -46.56 -14.05
C ALA A 86 28.47 -46.98 -13.76
N LEU A 87 27.95 -47.84 -14.65
CA LEU A 87 27.25 -49.11 -14.41
C LEU A 87 26.19 -49.24 -13.30
N GLY A 88 24.99 -49.67 -13.71
CA GLY A 88 24.45 -50.94 -13.22
C GLY A 88 23.07 -50.99 -12.54
N ARG A 89 22.09 -51.49 -13.30
CA ARG A 89 20.93 -52.34 -12.92
C ARG A 89 19.81 -51.78 -12.00
N LYS A 90 18.62 -51.63 -12.60
CA LYS A 90 17.31 -51.71 -11.93
C LYS A 90 16.53 -52.95 -12.42
N ARG A 91 15.81 -53.60 -11.51
CA ARG A 91 14.55 -54.33 -11.79
C ARG A 91 13.51 -54.06 -10.68
N PRO A 92 12.20 -54.19 -10.95
CA PRO A 92 11.11 -53.46 -10.27
C PRO A 92 10.19 -54.36 -9.44
N ARG A 93 9.34 -53.78 -8.58
CA ARG A 93 8.04 -54.39 -8.19
C ARG A 93 6.94 -53.35 -7.90
N LEU A 94 5.75 -53.70 -8.39
CA LEU A 94 4.40 -53.15 -8.24
C LEU A 94 3.73 -53.59 -6.93
N THR A 95 2.68 -52.85 -6.50
CA THR A 95 1.29 -53.26 -6.11
C THR A 95 0.61 -52.05 -5.43
N GLU A 96 -0.49 -51.43 -5.90
CA GLU A 96 -1.94 -51.80 -5.81
C GLU A 96 -2.38 -52.17 -4.36
N ARG A 97 -3.52 -51.78 -3.74
CA ARG A 97 -4.79 -51.14 -4.15
C ARG A 97 -5.75 -50.96 -2.91
N LEU A 98 -6.74 -50.05 -3.02
CA LEU A 98 -8.13 -50.02 -2.44
C LEU A 98 -8.37 -49.35 -1.06
N ALA A 99 -9.21 -48.28 -0.93
CA ALA A 99 -10.71 -48.19 -0.88
C ALA A 99 -11.27 -48.71 0.48
N GLU A 100 -12.21 -48.11 1.24
CA GLU A 100 -13.48 -47.41 0.96
C GLU A 100 -13.97 -46.53 2.16
N ASP A 101 -14.75 -45.50 1.84
CA ASP A 101 -15.98 -44.89 2.42
C ASP A 101 -16.50 -45.19 3.86
N MET A 102 -16.98 -44.14 4.57
CA MET A 102 -18.37 -44.06 5.06
C MET A 102 -18.76 -42.67 5.63
N ASP A 103 -19.94 -42.22 5.19
CA ASP A 103 -20.75 -41.06 5.59
C ASP A 103 -21.65 -41.40 6.81
N SER A 104 -22.07 -40.38 7.58
CA SER A 104 -23.47 -40.19 8.05
C SER A 104 -23.61 -39.11 9.13
N SER A 105 -24.71 -38.39 9.00
CA SER A 105 -25.19 -37.18 9.66
C SER A 105 -26.25 -37.42 10.76
N MET A 106 -26.32 -36.46 11.70
CA MET A 106 -27.52 -35.85 12.33
C MET A 106 -28.55 -36.70 13.09
N GLU A 107 -28.77 -36.37 14.38
CA GLU A 107 -30.08 -36.43 15.05
C GLU A 107 -30.24 -35.30 16.11
N ILE A 108 -31.51 -34.97 16.34
CA ILE A 108 -32.11 -33.81 17.00
C ILE A 108 -32.51 -34.16 18.45
N ALA A 109 -32.50 -33.19 19.36
CA ALA A 109 -33.36 -33.22 20.55
C ALA A 109 -33.74 -31.79 20.97
N GLU A 110 -35.04 -31.53 20.96
CA GLU A 110 -35.75 -30.38 21.54
C GLU A 110 -36.08 -30.68 23.01
N GLU A 111 -36.18 -29.66 23.88
CA GLU A 111 -37.03 -29.65 25.08
C GLU A 111 -37.18 -28.21 25.63
N ASP A 112 -38.36 -27.64 25.35
CA ASP A 112 -39.34 -26.87 26.16
C ASP A 112 -39.01 -25.70 27.14
N ASP A 113 -39.93 -24.74 27.06
CA ASP A 113 -40.17 -23.47 27.75
C ASP A 113 -40.71 -23.57 29.20
N GLU A 114 -40.57 -22.48 29.99
CA GLU A 114 -41.55 -21.87 30.95
C GLU A 114 -40.81 -20.81 31.83
N ASP A 115 -41.02 -19.49 31.68
CA ASP A 115 -42.10 -18.56 32.13
C ASP A 115 -41.72 -17.67 33.36
N TYR A 116 -42.28 -16.46 33.35
CA TYR A 116 -41.95 -15.21 34.03
C TYR A 116 -42.25 -15.13 35.54
N GLY A 117 -41.54 -14.23 36.24
CA GLY A 117 -41.89 -13.77 37.59
C GLY A 117 -41.20 -12.47 37.99
N GLU A 118 -41.89 -11.36 37.77
CA GLU A 118 -41.55 -9.99 38.19
C GLU A 118 -41.61 -9.83 39.73
N LYS A 119 -40.63 -9.14 40.34
CA LYS A 119 -40.83 -8.45 41.63
C LYS A 119 -39.84 -7.31 41.85
N GLU A 120 -40.38 -6.11 41.79
CA GLU A 120 -39.75 -4.86 42.17
C GLU A 120 -39.72 -4.72 43.71
N SER A 121 -38.61 -4.24 44.29
CA SER A 121 -38.58 -3.02 45.11
C SER A 121 -37.33 -2.89 46.02
N ARG A 122 -36.92 -1.62 46.17
CA ARG A 122 -36.11 -0.99 47.25
C ARG A 122 -34.58 -0.98 47.09
N ARG A 123 -34.09 0.14 46.54
CA ARG A 123 -32.75 0.70 46.81
C ARG A 123 -32.67 1.22 48.26
N PRO A 124 -31.45 1.31 48.82
CA PRO A 124 -30.91 2.66 48.96
C PRO A 124 -29.47 2.79 48.45
N ALA A 125 -29.19 3.98 47.92
CA ALA A 125 -27.93 4.40 47.35
C ALA A 125 -26.81 4.50 48.39
N ARG A 126 -25.62 3.98 48.05
CA ARG A 126 -24.33 4.51 48.51
C ARG A 126 -23.41 4.61 47.30
N GLY A 127 -23.02 5.84 46.99
CA GLY A 127 -22.18 6.18 45.85
C GLY A 127 -20.79 5.58 45.99
N ALA A 128 -20.46 4.63 45.11
CA ALA A 128 -19.09 4.31 44.77
C ALA A 128 -18.75 5.10 43.51
N THR A 129 -17.85 6.07 43.64
CA THR A 129 -17.16 6.69 42.52
C THR A 129 -16.57 5.59 41.65
N ARG A 130 -17.17 5.36 40.48
CA ARG A 130 -16.61 4.49 39.44
C ARG A 130 -15.32 5.14 38.95
N GLY A 131 -14.23 4.82 39.63
CA GLY A 131 -12.89 5.00 39.10
C GLY A 131 -12.85 4.30 37.75
N ARG A 132 -12.73 5.10 36.69
CA ARG A 132 -12.47 4.69 35.31
C ARG A 132 -11.39 3.60 35.35
N ARG A 133 -11.78 2.32 35.15
CA ARG A 133 -10.82 1.22 34.97
C ARG A 133 -9.91 1.61 33.81
N LYS A 134 -8.71 2.11 34.10
CA LYS A 134 -7.62 2.22 33.13
C LYS A 134 -7.53 0.85 32.47
N ARG A 135 -7.71 0.78 31.14
CA ARG A 135 -7.69 -0.47 30.37
C ARG A 135 -6.42 -1.24 30.74
N ARG A 136 -6.54 -2.31 31.54
CA ARG A 136 -5.41 -3.19 31.89
C ARG A 136 -4.76 -3.83 30.65
N GLY A 137 -5.45 -3.82 29.51
CA GLY A 137 -5.00 -4.40 28.24
C GLY A 137 -3.84 -3.66 27.57
N ASP A 138 -3.84 -2.32 27.55
CA ASP A 138 -2.85 -1.57 26.77
C ASP A 138 -1.43 -1.75 27.34
N ALA A 139 -1.30 -1.79 28.66
CA ALA A 139 -0.02 -2.09 29.32
C ALA A 139 0.45 -3.54 29.11
N ALA A 140 -0.46 -4.48 28.82
CA ALA A 140 -0.10 -5.84 28.48
C ALA A 140 0.44 -5.94 27.04
N LEU A 141 -0.11 -5.15 26.11
CA LEU A 141 0.39 -5.06 24.73
C LEU A 141 1.84 -4.57 24.68
N LEU A 142 2.20 -3.60 25.53
CA LEU A 142 3.59 -3.12 25.58
C LEU A 142 4.57 -4.17 26.12
N ARG A 143 4.10 -5.16 26.90
CA ARG A 143 4.93 -6.26 27.40
C ARG A 143 4.98 -7.46 26.45
N TYR A 144 4.25 -7.42 25.34
CA TYR A 144 4.31 -8.49 24.34
C TYR A 144 5.70 -8.57 23.73
N THR A 145 6.27 -9.77 23.72
CA THR A 145 7.62 -10.02 23.24
C THR A 145 7.61 -10.47 21.78
N VAL A 146 8.39 -9.79 20.95
CA VAL A 146 8.66 -10.14 19.56
C VAL A 146 10.01 -10.86 19.49
N PRO A 147 10.10 -12.05 18.87
CA PRO A 147 11.38 -12.71 18.62
C PRO A 147 12.28 -11.83 17.73
N TYR A 148 13.55 -11.69 18.08
CA TYR A 148 14.53 -10.90 17.33
C TYR A 148 15.90 -11.58 17.29
N GLY A 149 16.61 -11.53 16.15
CA GLY A 149 18.00 -12.01 16.05
C GLY A 149 18.21 -13.51 16.40
N GLY A 150 17.29 -14.38 15.99
CA GLY A 150 17.34 -15.83 16.29
C GLY A 150 16.75 -16.20 17.66
N LYS A 151 16.74 -17.51 17.98
CA LYS A 151 15.94 -18.13 19.08
C LYS A 151 16.22 -17.63 20.52
N LYS A 152 17.07 -16.63 20.76
CA LYS A 152 17.52 -16.23 22.11
C LYS A 152 17.31 -14.76 22.49
N LYS A 153 16.98 -13.83 21.57
CA LYS A 153 16.69 -12.44 21.94
C LYS A 153 15.22 -12.13 21.69
N ALA A 154 14.57 -11.52 22.68
CA ALA A 154 13.18 -11.12 22.62
C ALA A 154 13.12 -9.61 22.88
N TRP A 155 12.36 -8.89 22.06
CA TRP A 155 12.18 -7.46 22.15
C TRP A 155 10.77 -7.12 22.63
N CYS A 156 10.59 -6.12 23.48
CA CYS A 156 9.25 -5.60 23.82
C CYS A 156 9.29 -4.10 24.08
N TRP A 157 8.16 -3.44 23.85
CA TRP A 157 8.00 -2.00 24.06
C TRP A 157 8.27 -1.57 25.49
N ALA A 158 7.83 -2.34 26.49
CA ALA A 158 7.96 -1.96 27.89
C ALA A 158 9.44 -1.80 28.31
N SER A 159 10.28 -2.79 28.01
CA SER A 159 11.71 -2.72 28.29
C SER A 159 12.40 -1.65 27.45
N TYR A 160 11.99 -1.48 26.18
CA TYR A 160 12.58 -0.49 25.30
C TYR A 160 12.31 0.95 25.77
N LEU A 161 11.07 1.26 26.18
CA LEU A 161 10.69 2.57 26.70
C LEU A 161 11.43 2.90 28.02
N GLU A 162 11.64 1.90 28.87
CA GLU A 162 12.41 2.04 30.11
C GLU A 162 13.90 2.30 29.82
N GLN A 163 14.50 1.53 28.92
CA GLN A 163 15.90 1.68 28.51
C GLN A 163 16.18 3.06 27.90
N GLU A 164 15.34 3.50 26.96
CA GLU A 164 15.49 4.77 26.25
C GLU A 164 14.99 5.97 27.06
N ARG A 165 14.41 5.74 28.24
CA ARG A 165 13.73 6.77 29.06
C ARG A 165 12.72 7.57 28.23
N ALA A 166 12.01 6.88 27.35
CA ALA A 166 11.11 7.46 26.37
C ALA A 166 9.64 7.20 26.71
N ILE A 167 8.76 7.93 26.02
CA ILE A 167 7.31 7.77 26.16
C ILE A 167 6.70 7.32 24.83
N ALA A 168 5.78 6.37 24.89
CA ALA A 168 4.95 6.05 23.75
C ALA A 168 3.92 7.16 23.53
N ALA A 169 3.65 7.49 22.26
CA ALA A 169 2.57 8.39 21.88
C ALA A 169 1.25 7.87 22.47
N PRO A 170 0.51 8.67 23.28
CA PRO A 170 -0.74 8.23 23.87
C PRO A 170 -1.78 7.85 22.80
N SER A 171 -2.47 6.72 22.98
CA SER A 171 -3.46 6.21 21.99
C SER A 171 -4.59 7.19 21.67
N LYS A 172 -4.86 8.17 22.54
CA LYS A 172 -5.84 9.24 22.33
C LYS A 172 -5.45 10.26 21.25
N LEU A 173 -4.19 10.28 20.83
CA LEU A 173 -3.70 11.16 19.76
C LEU A 173 -4.02 10.61 18.37
N PHE A 174 -4.30 9.31 18.28
CA PHE A 174 -4.58 8.60 17.04
C PHE A 174 -6.07 8.62 16.74
N LYS A 175 -6.42 8.67 15.45
CA LYS A 175 -7.78 8.50 14.95
C LYS A 175 -8.26 7.06 15.13
N GLU A 176 -9.57 6.84 15.01
CA GLU A 176 -10.16 5.51 15.20
C GLU A 176 -9.55 4.45 14.27
N TYR A 177 -9.35 4.79 13.00
CA TYR A 177 -8.76 3.88 12.00
C TYR A 177 -7.25 3.65 12.17
N GLN A 178 -6.54 4.54 12.88
CA GLN A 178 -5.13 4.37 13.26
C GLN A 178 -4.96 3.53 14.54
N SER A 179 -5.98 3.54 15.40
CA SER A 179 -5.94 2.93 16.72
C SER A 179 -6.13 1.41 16.68
N PHE A 180 -6.26 0.79 17.86
CA PHE A 180 -6.47 -0.65 17.98
C PHE A 180 -7.83 -1.04 17.38
N PRO A 181 -7.86 -1.89 16.33
CA PRO A 181 -9.11 -2.29 15.71
C PRO A 181 -9.96 -3.12 16.68
N GLN A 182 -11.28 -2.91 16.64
CA GLN A 182 -12.23 -3.65 17.48
C GLN A 182 -12.58 -5.02 16.88
N CYS A 183 -12.57 -5.13 15.55
CA CYS A 183 -12.90 -6.34 14.81
C CYS A 183 -11.64 -7.04 14.30
N LYS A 184 -11.70 -8.37 14.21
CA LYS A 184 -10.65 -9.16 13.56
C LYS A 184 -10.70 -8.94 12.05
N ASN A 185 -9.55 -9.05 11.40
CA ASN A 185 -9.45 -9.09 9.95
C ASN A 185 -10.08 -10.40 9.43
N GLY A 186 -11.16 -10.30 8.66
CA GLY A 186 -11.90 -11.44 8.11
C GLY A 186 -11.56 -11.77 6.65
N PHE A 187 -10.71 -10.96 6.02
CA PHE A 187 -10.28 -11.18 4.63
C PHE A 187 -9.37 -12.40 4.54
N ARG A 188 -9.40 -13.07 3.38
CA ARG A 188 -8.60 -14.26 3.09
C ARG A 188 -7.93 -14.14 1.72
N VAL A 189 -6.76 -14.75 1.60
CA VAL A 189 -6.03 -14.83 0.33
C VAL A 189 -6.92 -15.46 -0.75
N GLY A 190 -6.90 -14.87 -1.95
CA GLY A 190 -7.69 -15.29 -3.10
C GLY A 190 -9.09 -14.66 -3.18
N MET A 191 -9.57 -14.00 -2.13
CA MET A 191 -10.81 -13.22 -2.21
C MET A 191 -10.63 -12.03 -3.16
N ARG A 192 -11.70 -11.68 -3.88
CA ARG A 192 -11.72 -10.51 -4.76
C ARG A 192 -12.67 -9.41 -4.30
N LEU A 193 -12.28 -8.19 -4.62
CA LEU A 193 -12.96 -6.95 -4.28
C LEU A 193 -12.70 -5.88 -5.36
N GLU A 194 -13.34 -4.73 -5.20
CA GLU A 194 -13.06 -3.51 -5.97
C GLU A 194 -12.26 -2.55 -5.09
N GLY A 195 -11.38 -1.74 -5.67
CA GLY A 195 -10.67 -0.73 -4.88
C GLY A 195 -10.00 0.32 -5.74
N VAL A 196 -9.65 1.42 -5.11
CA VAL A 196 -8.98 2.55 -5.76
C VAL A 196 -7.51 2.21 -6.04
N ASP A 197 -7.00 2.58 -7.21
CA ASP A 197 -5.56 2.57 -7.49
C ASP A 197 -4.87 3.70 -6.68
N PRO A 198 -3.95 3.39 -5.75
CA PRO A 198 -3.28 4.42 -4.95
C PRO A 198 -2.46 5.43 -5.76
N GLU A 199 -1.99 5.06 -6.96
CA GLU A 199 -1.24 5.96 -7.84
C GLU A 199 -2.16 6.73 -8.82
N HIS A 200 -3.41 6.29 -8.97
CA HIS A 200 -4.44 6.95 -9.78
C HIS A 200 -5.78 6.97 -9.03
N PRO A 201 -5.97 7.90 -8.09
CA PRO A 201 -7.09 7.81 -7.14
C PRO A 201 -8.50 7.96 -7.73
N SER A 202 -8.62 8.33 -9.00
CA SER A 202 -9.85 8.34 -9.80
C SER A 202 -10.27 6.95 -10.30
N MET A 203 -9.33 5.99 -10.37
CA MET A 203 -9.55 4.69 -11.00
C MET A 203 -9.93 3.62 -9.97
N TYR A 204 -11.04 2.94 -10.23
CA TYR A 204 -11.44 1.74 -9.48
C TYR A 204 -11.05 0.49 -10.27
N CYS A 205 -10.42 -0.48 -9.62
CA CYS A 205 -9.89 -1.68 -10.25
C CYS A 205 -10.40 -2.97 -9.60
N VAL A 206 -10.33 -4.06 -10.36
CA VAL A 206 -10.51 -5.43 -9.85
C VAL A 206 -9.27 -5.88 -9.10
N LEU A 207 -9.42 -6.19 -7.81
CA LEU A 207 -8.31 -6.56 -6.93
C LEU A 207 -8.50 -7.95 -6.32
N THR A 208 -7.40 -8.68 -6.20
CA THR A 208 -7.29 -9.93 -5.44
C THR A 208 -6.48 -9.72 -4.17
N ILE A 209 -6.90 -10.34 -3.07
CA ILE A 209 -6.13 -10.38 -1.83
C ILE A 209 -4.98 -11.38 -2.00
N ALA A 210 -3.77 -10.86 -2.16
CA ALA A 210 -2.58 -11.68 -2.34
C ALA A 210 -2.00 -12.17 -1.01
N GLU A 211 -2.14 -11.37 0.05
CA GLU A 211 -1.58 -11.67 1.38
C GLU A 211 -2.41 -11.03 2.49
N VAL A 212 -2.42 -11.66 3.65
CA VAL A 212 -3.05 -11.15 4.87
C VAL A 212 -2.03 -11.21 6.00
N LEU A 213 -1.69 -10.06 6.57
CA LEU A 213 -0.72 -9.94 7.65
C LEU A 213 -1.30 -9.08 8.78
N GLY A 214 -1.71 -9.74 9.87
CA GLY A 214 -2.43 -9.10 10.96
C GLY A 214 -3.69 -8.38 10.48
N HIS A 215 -3.77 -7.06 10.70
CA HIS A 215 -4.90 -6.22 10.25
C HIS A 215 -4.71 -5.61 8.85
N ARG A 216 -3.63 -5.98 8.15
CA ARG A 216 -3.28 -5.47 6.82
C ARG A 216 -3.48 -6.54 5.76
N ILE A 217 -3.81 -6.09 4.56
CA ILE A 217 -4.00 -6.93 3.39
C ILE A 217 -3.18 -6.36 2.24
N ARG A 218 -2.51 -7.25 1.50
CA ARG A 218 -1.84 -6.91 0.25
C ARG A 218 -2.80 -7.18 -0.90
N LEU A 219 -3.03 -6.16 -1.71
CA LEU A 219 -3.92 -6.19 -2.86
C LEU A 219 -3.10 -6.27 -4.14
N HIS A 220 -3.57 -7.11 -5.05
CA HIS A 220 -3.00 -7.37 -6.35
C HIS A 220 -4.01 -6.97 -7.43
N PHE A 221 -3.54 -6.26 -8.45
CA PHE A 221 -4.34 -5.94 -9.63
C PHE A 221 -4.44 -7.16 -10.54
N ASP A 222 -5.66 -7.71 -10.73
CA ASP A 222 -5.84 -8.94 -11.47
C ASP A 222 -5.22 -8.88 -12.88
N LYS A 223 -4.32 -9.85 -13.16
CA LYS A 223 -3.60 -10.00 -14.45
C LYS A 223 -2.53 -8.93 -14.72
N TYR A 224 -2.26 -8.04 -13.78
CA TYR A 224 -1.11 -7.14 -13.83
C TYR A 224 0.11 -7.76 -13.12
N SER A 225 1.23 -7.05 -13.10
CA SER A 225 2.44 -7.51 -12.42
C SER A 225 2.35 -7.23 -10.92
N ASP A 226 2.86 -8.15 -10.10
CA ASP A 226 2.95 -8.02 -8.64
C ASP A 226 3.78 -6.82 -8.16
N CYS A 227 4.50 -6.12 -9.06
CA CYS A 227 5.19 -4.88 -8.72
C CYS A 227 4.23 -3.73 -8.36
N TYR A 228 2.97 -3.81 -8.83
CA TYR A 228 1.92 -2.85 -8.52
C TYR A 228 1.15 -3.21 -7.25
N ASP A 229 1.48 -4.32 -6.59
CA ASP A 229 0.82 -4.71 -5.35
C ASP A 229 1.04 -3.66 -4.26
N PHE A 230 0.00 -3.39 -3.50
CA PHE A 230 0.01 -2.40 -2.43
C PHE A 230 -0.66 -2.93 -1.18
N TRP A 231 -0.31 -2.34 -0.05
CA TRP A 231 -0.86 -2.71 1.25
C TRP A 231 -1.87 -1.69 1.73
N VAL A 232 -2.95 -2.17 2.33
CA VAL A 232 -3.92 -1.34 3.05
C VAL A 232 -4.32 -2.03 4.37
N ASN A 233 -4.83 -1.25 5.32
CA ASN A 233 -5.54 -1.81 6.47
C ASN A 233 -6.89 -2.41 6.02
N SER A 234 -7.37 -3.44 6.73
CA SER A 234 -8.64 -4.09 6.40
C SER A 234 -9.88 -3.20 6.54
N ASN A 235 -9.75 -2.06 7.22
CA ASN A 235 -10.77 -1.03 7.35
C ASN A 235 -10.59 0.15 6.39
N SER A 236 -9.81 -0.02 5.32
CA SER A 236 -9.55 1.06 4.36
C SER A 236 -10.86 1.58 3.73
N PRO A 237 -11.03 2.92 3.63
CA PRO A 237 -12.15 3.52 2.93
C PRO A 237 -12.07 3.38 1.40
N ASP A 238 -10.93 2.92 0.89
CA ASP A 238 -10.61 2.85 -0.55
C ASP A 238 -10.85 1.46 -1.16
N ILE A 239 -11.44 0.54 -0.39
CA ILE A 239 -11.83 -0.80 -0.84
C ILE A 239 -13.34 -1.00 -0.70
N HIS A 240 -13.90 -1.71 -1.67
CA HIS A 240 -15.34 -1.88 -1.83
C HIS A 240 -15.68 -3.33 -2.21
N PRO A 241 -16.88 -3.82 -1.82
CA PRO A 241 -17.30 -5.16 -2.22
C PRO A 241 -17.57 -5.21 -3.72
N VAL A 242 -17.47 -6.41 -4.28
CA VAL A 242 -17.87 -6.68 -5.67
C VAL A 242 -19.28 -6.17 -5.98
N GLY A 243 -19.41 -5.46 -7.10
CA GLY A 243 -20.63 -4.82 -7.60
C GLY A 243 -20.88 -3.43 -7.03
N TRP A 244 -19.92 -2.84 -6.30
CA TRP A 244 -20.08 -1.51 -5.74
C TRP A 244 -20.04 -0.43 -6.83
N CYS A 245 -19.11 -0.49 -7.77
CA CYS A 245 -18.98 0.45 -8.88
C CYS A 245 -20.28 0.49 -9.71
N GLU A 246 -20.81 -0.67 -10.11
CA GLU A 246 -22.08 -0.78 -10.83
C GLU A 246 -23.25 -0.17 -10.04
N LYS A 247 -23.33 -0.45 -8.73
CA LYS A 247 -24.39 0.07 -7.85
C LYS A 247 -24.33 1.60 -7.71
N THR A 248 -23.14 2.17 -7.73
CA THR A 248 -22.90 3.60 -7.44
C THR A 248 -22.69 4.43 -8.69
N GLY A 249 -22.61 3.81 -9.87
CA GLY A 249 -22.39 4.49 -11.15
C GLY A 249 -20.93 4.83 -11.44
N HIS A 250 -19.97 4.29 -10.68
CA HIS A 250 -18.55 4.47 -10.95
C HIS A 250 -18.05 3.51 -12.03
N LYS A 251 -17.04 3.95 -12.78
CA LYS A 251 -16.37 3.13 -13.79
C LYS A 251 -15.42 2.14 -13.11
N LEU A 252 -15.64 0.85 -13.36
CA LEU A 252 -14.70 -0.19 -12.96
C LEU A 252 -13.75 -0.51 -14.13
N HIS A 253 -12.45 -0.43 -13.89
CA HIS A 253 -11.43 -0.84 -14.83
C HIS A 253 -11.24 -2.35 -14.80
N PRO A 254 -11.40 -3.04 -15.94
CA PRO A 254 -11.33 -4.49 -15.99
C PRO A 254 -9.89 -5.01 -15.83
N PRO A 255 -9.72 -6.30 -15.51
CA PRO A 255 -8.41 -6.95 -15.48
C PRO A 255 -7.67 -6.82 -16.82
N LYS A 256 -6.33 -6.86 -16.78
CA LYS A 256 -5.49 -6.70 -17.97
C LYS A 256 -5.91 -7.63 -19.10
N GLY A 257 -6.11 -7.06 -20.29
CA GLY A 257 -6.44 -7.80 -21.52
C GLY A 257 -7.93 -8.06 -21.74
N MET A 258 -8.81 -7.60 -20.84
CA MET A 258 -10.25 -7.57 -21.05
C MET A 258 -10.69 -6.15 -21.44
N LYS A 259 -11.70 -6.03 -22.30
CA LYS A 259 -12.30 -4.74 -22.63
C LYS A 259 -13.41 -4.39 -21.64
N ASP A 260 -13.69 -3.10 -21.50
CA ASP A 260 -14.73 -2.56 -20.61
C ASP A 260 -16.09 -3.21 -20.89
N GLU A 261 -16.46 -3.38 -22.17
CA GLU A 261 -17.75 -3.93 -22.59
C GLU A 261 -17.86 -5.45 -22.39
N GLU A 262 -16.72 -6.13 -22.25
CA GLU A 262 -16.65 -7.59 -22.11
C GLU A 262 -16.67 -8.02 -20.64
N PHE A 263 -16.34 -7.12 -19.72
CA PHE A 263 -16.24 -7.45 -18.31
C PHE A 263 -17.60 -7.41 -17.60
N SER A 264 -17.95 -8.53 -16.97
CA SER A 264 -19.02 -8.61 -15.98
C SER A 264 -18.56 -9.45 -14.81
N TRP A 265 -18.77 -8.96 -13.59
CA TRP A 265 -18.49 -9.73 -12.38
C TRP A 265 -19.17 -11.10 -12.41
N SER A 266 -20.41 -11.18 -12.90
CA SER A 266 -21.17 -12.42 -12.95
C SER A 266 -20.47 -13.51 -13.79
N SER A 267 -20.00 -13.15 -14.99
CA SER A 267 -19.27 -14.04 -15.89
C SER A 267 -17.88 -14.33 -15.37
N TYR A 268 -17.18 -13.30 -14.89
CA TYR A 268 -15.82 -13.39 -14.38
C TYR A 268 -15.72 -14.33 -13.17
N ILE A 269 -16.67 -14.22 -12.23
CA ILE A 269 -16.77 -15.08 -11.04
C ILE A 269 -17.02 -16.53 -11.44
N LYS A 270 -17.99 -16.77 -12.33
CA LYS A 270 -18.36 -18.13 -12.76
C LYS A 270 -17.21 -18.80 -13.51
N LEU A 271 -16.58 -18.11 -14.47
CA LEU A 271 -15.53 -18.67 -15.32
C LEU A 271 -14.27 -19.03 -14.52
N ASN A 272 -13.90 -18.20 -13.55
CA ASN A 272 -12.66 -18.37 -12.78
C ASN A 272 -12.89 -18.99 -11.39
N LYS A 273 -14.13 -19.41 -11.05
CA LYS A 273 -14.51 -19.98 -9.74
C LYS A 273 -14.07 -19.12 -8.56
N ILE A 274 -14.33 -17.82 -8.67
CA ILE A 274 -13.83 -16.79 -7.76
C ILE A 274 -14.62 -16.78 -6.45
N GLN A 275 -13.91 -16.66 -5.33
CA GLN A 275 -14.51 -16.24 -4.08
C GLN A 275 -14.46 -14.71 -3.95
N THR A 276 -15.60 -14.08 -3.69
CA THR A 276 -15.66 -12.63 -3.42
C THR A 276 -15.55 -12.34 -1.93
N ALA A 277 -14.97 -11.19 -1.59
CA ALA A 277 -14.95 -10.74 -0.21
C ALA A 277 -16.38 -10.42 0.29
N PRO A 278 -16.83 -10.97 1.41
CA PRO A 278 -18.17 -10.70 1.94
C PRO A 278 -18.39 -9.21 2.25
N LYS A 279 -19.57 -8.69 1.91
CA LYS A 279 -19.96 -7.29 2.14
C LYS A 279 -19.79 -6.82 3.60
N ALA A 280 -19.96 -7.72 4.57
CA ALA A 280 -19.83 -7.44 5.99
C ALA A 280 -18.38 -7.10 6.44
N LEU A 281 -17.37 -7.34 5.60
CA LEU A 281 -15.98 -6.99 5.91
C LEU A 281 -15.67 -5.51 5.64
N PHE A 282 -16.52 -4.80 4.90
CA PHE A 282 -16.28 -3.42 4.47
C PHE A 282 -16.98 -2.44 5.41
N GLN A 283 -16.21 -1.53 6.04
CA GLN A 283 -16.74 -0.57 7.01
C GLN A 283 -17.55 0.58 6.36
N ASN A 284 -17.35 0.81 5.06
CA ASN A 284 -17.85 1.98 4.32
C ASN A 284 -19.38 1.95 4.09
N GLN A 285 -20.12 0.98 4.63
CA GLN A 285 -21.55 0.82 4.31
C GLN A 285 -22.49 1.62 5.22
N ASN A 286 -22.02 2.11 6.38
CA ASN A 286 -22.89 2.66 7.43
C ASN A 286 -22.45 4.05 7.94
N MET A 287 -21.66 4.80 7.18
CA MET A 287 -21.33 6.17 7.58
C MET A 287 -22.53 7.09 7.37
N THR A 288 -23.00 7.72 8.44
CA THR A 288 -23.97 8.80 8.35
C THR A 288 -23.35 9.94 7.55
N VAL A 289 -23.83 10.13 6.32
CA VAL A 289 -23.41 11.25 5.46
C VAL A 289 -23.87 12.54 6.12
N THR A 290 -22.93 13.23 6.77
CA THR A 290 -23.17 14.61 7.18
C THR A 290 -23.26 15.43 5.90
N PRO A 291 -24.35 16.19 5.67
CA PRO A 291 -24.48 16.98 4.45
C PRO A 291 -23.30 17.93 4.29
N SER A 292 -22.36 17.58 3.41
CA SER A 292 -21.27 18.47 3.06
C SER A 292 -21.82 19.57 2.15
N GLY A 293 -21.24 20.77 2.21
CA GLY A 293 -21.57 21.83 1.24
C GLY A 293 -20.95 21.60 -0.14
N PHE A 294 -20.18 20.51 -0.30
CA PHE A 294 -19.46 20.15 -1.50
C PHE A 294 -20.31 19.33 -2.46
N ARG A 295 -20.13 19.53 -3.76
CA ARG A 295 -20.78 18.78 -4.85
C ARG A 295 -19.78 18.53 -5.96
N VAL A 296 -19.93 17.42 -6.67
CA VAL A 296 -19.18 17.15 -7.91
C VAL A 296 -19.34 18.32 -8.88
N GLY A 297 -18.23 18.71 -9.51
CA GLY A 297 -18.14 19.86 -10.42
C GLY A 297 -17.88 21.21 -9.75
N MET A 298 -17.90 21.28 -8.41
CA MET A 298 -17.49 22.50 -7.70
C MET A 298 -15.98 22.71 -7.78
N LYS A 299 -15.55 23.97 -7.92
CA LYS A 299 -14.14 24.35 -7.99
C LYS A 299 -13.60 24.90 -6.67
N LEU A 300 -12.31 24.68 -6.42
CA LEU A 300 -11.60 25.08 -5.21
C LEU A 300 -10.10 25.29 -5.50
N GLU A 301 -9.37 25.75 -4.50
CA GLU A 301 -7.90 25.82 -4.53
C GLU A 301 -7.33 24.66 -3.71
N ALA A 302 -6.38 23.91 -4.26
CA ALA A 302 -5.84 22.71 -3.62
C ALA A 302 -4.31 22.68 -3.64
N ILE A 303 -3.70 22.15 -2.58
CA ILE A 303 -2.25 21.89 -2.52
C ILE A 303 -1.95 20.59 -3.27
N ASP A 304 -1.01 20.63 -4.21
CA ASP A 304 -0.46 19.42 -4.83
C ASP A 304 0.34 18.63 -3.78
N LYS A 305 -0.15 17.44 -3.39
CA LYS A 305 0.54 16.59 -2.40
C LYS A 305 1.88 16.07 -2.90
N LYS A 306 2.08 15.91 -4.21
CA LYS A 306 3.37 15.53 -4.81
C LYS A 306 4.34 16.71 -4.78
N ASN A 307 3.83 17.93 -4.92
CA ASN A 307 4.61 19.16 -4.88
C ASN A 307 3.97 20.22 -3.94
N PRO A 308 4.15 20.10 -2.61
CA PRO A 308 3.41 20.92 -1.63
C PRO A 308 3.68 22.44 -1.67
N SER A 309 4.58 22.89 -2.55
CA SER A 309 4.82 24.31 -2.81
C SER A 309 3.77 24.94 -3.73
N PHE A 310 3.05 24.12 -4.51
CA PHE A 310 2.03 24.60 -5.43
C PHE A 310 0.64 24.51 -4.81
N ILE A 311 -0.10 25.61 -4.93
CA ILE A 311 -1.54 25.67 -4.75
C ILE A 311 -2.12 25.88 -6.13
N CYS A 312 -3.08 25.05 -6.53
CA CYS A 312 -3.55 24.96 -7.89
C CYS A 312 -5.07 25.10 -7.96
N VAL A 313 -5.55 25.49 -9.13
CA VAL A 313 -6.96 25.39 -9.51
C VAL A 313 -7.37 23.92 -9.57
N ALA A 314 -8.44 23.57 -8.86
CA ALA A 314 -8.91 22.19 -8.75
C ALA A 314 -10.44 22.10 -8.79
N THR A 315 -10.93 20.91 -9.11
CA THR A 315 -12.33 20.55 -9.19
C THR A 315 -12.62 19.32 -8.31
N ILE A 316 -13.82 19.28 -7.72
CA ILE A 316 -14.33 18.06 -7.08
C ILE A 316 -14.82 17.13 -8.19
N ALA A 317 -14.04 16.09 -8.47
CA ALA A 317 -14.33 15.14 -9.56
C ALA A 317 -15.32 14.04 -9.13
N ASP A 318 -15.28 13.65 -7.85
CA ASP A 318 -16.10 12.53 -7.35
C ASP A 318 -16.42 12.70 -5.86
N MET A 319 -17.43 11.97 -5.36
CA MET A 319 -17.86 11.97 -3.96
C MET A 319 -18.29 10.57 -3.50
N VAL A 320 -17.62 10.07 -2.47
CA VAL A 320 -17.92 8.78 -1.85
C VAL A 320 -18.04 8.97 -0.33
N ASP A 321 -19.22 8.66 0.19
CA ASP A 321 -19.61 8.83 1.58
C ASP A 321 -19.40 10.28 2.10
N SER A 322 -18.39 10.48 2.94
CA SER A 322 -18.01 11.79 3.51
C SER A 322 -16.76 12.39 2.87
N ARG A 323 -16.16 11.67 1.92
CA ARG A 323 -14.95 12.07 1.20
C ARG A 323 -15.29 12.52 -0.20
N PHE A 324 -14.39 13.29 -0.78
CA PHE A 324 -14.47 13.73 -2.16
C PHE A 324 -13.09 13.70 -2.80
N LEU A 325 -13.10 13.47 -4.11
CA LEU A 325 -11.90 13.42 -4.94
C LEU A 325 -11.57 14.82 -5.44
N VAL A 326 -10.38 15.30 -5.12
CA VAL A 326 -9.83 16.55 -5.65
C VAL A 326 -9.06 16.20 -6.93
N HIS A 327 -9.44 16.83 -8.03
CA HIS A 327 -8.78 16.74 -9.33
C HIS A 327 -8.18 18.09 -9.71
N PHE A 328 -6.97 18.09 -10.27
CA PHE A 328 -6.30 19.31 -10.72
C PHE A 328 -6.66 19.60 -12.18
N ASP A 329 -7.29 20.74 -12.45
CA ASP A 329 -7.85 21.05 -13.76
C ASP A 329 -6.77 21.03 -14.86
N ASN A 330 -7.00 20.24 -15.91
CA ASN A 330 -6.09 20.04 -17.05
C ASN A 330 -4.76 19.36 -16.69
N TRP A 331 -4.67 18.70 -15.53
CA TRP A 331 -3.59 17.80 -15.17
C TRP A 331 -4.00 16.34 -15.34
N ASP A 332 -3.01 15.46 -15.25
CA ASP A 332 -3.23 14.02 -15.20
C ASP A 332 -3.87 13.58 -13.87
N GLU A 333 -4.69 12.54 -13.92
CA GLU A 333 -5.45 12.05 -12.76
C GLU A 333 -4.56 11.42 -11.67
N SER A 334 -3.29 11.13 -11.98
CA SER A 334 -2.33 10.65 -10.96
C SER A 334 -2.03 11.68 -9.86
N TYR A 335 -2.36 12.96 -10.06
CA TYR A 335 -2.23 14.00 -9.03
C TYR A 335 -3.45 14.07 -8.11
N ASP A 336 -4.54 13.42 -8.47
CA ASP A 336 -5.78 13.45 -7.71
C ASP A 336 -5.57 12.86 -6.31
N TYR A 337 -6.38 13.28 -5.36
CA TYR A 337 -6.40 12.65 -4.04
C TYR A 337 -7.77 12.76 -3.36
N TRP A 338 -8.10 11.71 -2.60
CA TRP A 338 -9.27 11.71 -1.74
C TRP A 338 -9.01 12.53 -0.47
N CYS A 339 -9.98 13.36 -0.08
CA CYS A 339 -9.95 14.07 1.19
C CYS A 339 -11.37 14.33 1.74
N ASP A 340 -11.45 14.94 2.92
CA ASP A 340 -12.69 15.38 3.53
C ASP A 340 -12.71 16.89 3.77
N ALA A 341 -13.85 17.40 4.24
CA ALA A 341 -14.08 18.84 4.44
C ALA A 341 -13.12 19.52 5.43
N THR A 342 -12.43 18.75 6.27
CA THR A 342 -11.42 19.23 7.23
C THR A 342 -10.00 19.24 6.66
N SER A 343 -9.78 18.74 5.44
CA SER A 343 -8.44 18.65 4.87
C SER A 343 -7.72 20.01 4.87
N PRO A 344 -6.48 20.09 5.37
CA PRO A 344 -5.70 21.33 5.38
C PRO A 344 -5.14 21.68 3.99
N TYR A 345 -5.34 20.78 3.02
CA TYR A 345 -4.80 20.88 1.66
C TYR A 345 -5.79 21.46 0.67
N ILE A 346 -6.94 21.95 1.13
CA ILE A 346 -7.98 22.53 0.30
C ILE A 346 -8.42 23.87 0.86
N HIS A 347 -8.73 24.79 -0.04
CA HIS A 347 -9.11 26.16 0.29
C HIS A 347 -10.24 26.63 -0.62
N PRO A 348 -11.10 27.54 -0.14
CA PRO A 348 -12.11 28.15 -1.00
C PRO A 348 -11.45 28.98 -2.11
N VAL A 349 -12.18 29.16 -3.21
CA VAL A 349 -11.81 30.07 -4.30
C VAL A 349 -11.50 31.46 -3.75
N GLY A 350 -10.34 32.01 -4.11
CA GLY A 350 -9.86 33.33 -3.68
C GLY A 350 -8.85 33.31 -2.52
N TRP A 351 -8.64 32.15 -1.88
CA TRP A 351 -7.76 32.05 -0.72
C TRP A 351 -6.31 32.46 -1.01
N CYS A 352 -5.75 32.07 -2.16
CA CYS A 352 -4.41 32.48 -2.57
C CYS A 352 -4.27 34.00 -2.66
N GLN A 353 -5.28 34.66 -3.25
CA GLN A 353 -5.30 36.12 -3.39
C GLN A 353 -5.34 36.81 -2.02
N GLU A 354 -6.18 36.33 -1.11
CA GLU A 354 -6.30 36.88 0.25
C GLU A 354 -5.04 36.69 1.10
N ASN A 355 -4.29 35.61 0.87
CA ASN A 355 -3.10 35.25 1.66
C ASN A 355 -1.78 35.61 0.97
N GLY A 356 -1.82 36.33 -0.16
CA GLY A 356 -0.61 36.73 -0.90
C GLY A 356 0.19 35.54 -1.44
N ARG A 357 -0.49 34.43 -1.78
CA ARG A 357 0.12 33.21 -2.35
C ARG A 357 -0.11 33.16 -3.85
N THR A 358 0.80 32.52 -4.56
CA THR A 358 0.69 32.33 -6.01
C THR A 358 -0.22 31.14 -6.31
N LEU A 359 -1.33 31.40 -7.01
CA LEU A 359 -2.19 30.36 -7.55
C LEU A 359 -1.62 29.83 -8.87
N THR A 360 -1.53 28.51 -8.99
CA THR A 360 -1.14 27.81 -10.20
C THR A 360 -2.38 27.56 -11.04
N THR A 361 -2.42 28.15 -12.24
CA THR A 361 -3.55 28.04 -13.17
C THR A 361 -3.52 26.69 -13.91
N PRO A 362 -4.64 26.27 -14.51
CA PRO A 362 -4.68 25.07 -15.34
C PRO A 362 -3.65 25.15 -16.49
N PRO A 363 -2.96 24.05 -16.84
CA PRO A 363 -2.06 23.99 -17.97
C PRO A 363 -2.74 24.40 -19.27
N GLY A 364 -2.06 25.25 -20.05
CA GLY A 364 -2.60 25.77 -21.32
C GLY A 364 -3.58 26.94 -21.19
N TYR A 365 -3.82 27.47 -19.98
CA TYR A 365 -4.66 28.67 -19.81
C TYR A 365 -4.01 29.91 -20.46
N PRO A 366 -4.67 30.63 -21.39
CA PRO A 366 -4.02 31.67 -22.20
C PRO A 366 -3.51 32.88 -21.42
N GLU A 367 -4.19 33.25 -20.33
CA GLU A 367 -3.93 34.49 -19.58
C GLU A 367 -3.45 34.21 -18.15
N VAL A 368 -2.39 33.39 -17.99
CA VAL A 368 -1.86 32.96 -16.67
C VAL A 368 -1.64 34.13 -15.70
N LYS A 369 -1.10 35.26 -16.19
CA LYS A 369 -0.82 36.45 -15.36
C LYS A 369 -2.06 37.22 -14.92
N ASN A 370 -3.17 37.06 -15.65
CA ASN A 370 -4.44 37.76 -15.42
C ASN A 370 -5.57 36.78 -15.10
N PHE A 371 -5.24 35.59 -14.57
CA PHE A 371 -6.24 34.60 -14.22
C PHE A 371 -7.26 35.21 -13.25
N SER A 372 -8.53 35.09 -13.61
CA SER A 372 -9.66 35.53 -12.80
C SER A 372 -10.57 34.34 -12.55
N TRP A 373 -10.80 34.04 -11.27
CA TRP A 373 -11.75 33.01 -10.86
C TRP A 373 -13.15 33.27 -11.40
N GLU A 374 -13.61 34.52 -11.44
CA GLU A 374 -14.93 34.88 -11.97
C GLU A 374 -15.05 34.51 -13.44
N ARG A 375 -14.04 34.86 -14.25
CA ARG A 375 -13.99 34.52 -15.67
C ARG A 375 -13.91 33.01 -15.88
N TYR A 376 -13.04 32.33 -15.15
CA TYR A 376 -12.85 30.89 -15.29
C TYR A 376 -14.11 30.10 -14.91
N LEU A 377 -14.78 30.46 -13.81
CA LEU A 377 -16.05 29.85 -13.40
C LEU A 377 -17.16 30.05 -14.44
N ALA A 378 -17.22 31.23 -15.07
CA ALA A 378 -18.16 31.50 -16.16
C ALA A 378 -17.82 30.70 -17.43
N GLU A 379 -16.55 30.62 -17.81
CA GLU A 379 -16.06 29.86 -18.97
C GLU A 379 -16.36 28.35 -18.84
N THR A 380 -16.19 27.79 -17.64
CA THR A 380 -16.43 26.36 -17.38
C THR A 380 -17.85 26.04 -16.91
N ASN A 381 -18.74 27.04 -16.82
CA ASN A 381 -20.09 26.91 -16.25
C ASN A 381 -20.10 26.13 -14.91
N SER A 382 -19.18 26.49 -14.02
CA SER A 382 -18.97 25.81 -12.75
C SER A 382 -19.25 26.73 -11.56
N LEU A 383 -19.44 26.14 -10.39
CA LEU A 383 -19.65 26.89 -9.15
C LEU A 383 -18.45 26.73 -8.22
N PRO A 384 -18.07 27.77 -7.46
CA PRO A 384 -17.07 27.61 -6.41
C PRO A 384 -17.65 26.78 -5.27
N ALA A 385 -16.81 25.94 -4.66
CA ALA A 385 -17.15 25.29 -3.40
C ALA A 385 -17.40 26.36 -2.33
N PRO A 386 -18.55 26.34 -1.63
CA PRO A 386 -18.90 27.42 -0.73
C PRO A 386 -17.99 27.44 0.50
N ALA A 387 -17.44 28.62 0.85
CA ALA A 387 -16.48 28.76 1.95
C ALA A 387 -16.93 28.12 3.28
N ARG A 388 -18.24 28.18 3.59
CA ARG A 388 -18.85 27.54 4.78
C ARG A 388 -18.74 26.00 4.82
N ALA A 389 -18.48 25.36 3.68
CA ALA A 389 -18.30 23.92 3.57
C ALA A 389 -16.95 23.46 4.12
N PHE A 390 -15.92 24.29 3.98
CA PHE A 390 -14.57 24.04 4.50
C PHE A 390 -14.60 24.11 6.03
N LYS A 391 -13.94 23.15 6.67
CA LYS A 391 -13.87 23.02 8.13
C LYS A 391 -12.40 23.07 8.56
N VAL A 392 -12.14 23.71 9.68
CA VAL A 392 -10.79 23.78 10.23
C VAL A 392 -10.47 22.45 10.92
N LYS A 393 -9.38 21.80 10.51
CA LYS A 393 -8.82 20.65 11.22
C LYS A 393 -8.04 21.14 12.44
N PRO A 394 -8.38 20.69 13.65
CA PRO A 394 -7.57 21.00 14.82
C PRO A 394 -6.14 20.48 14.64
N PRO A 395 -5.11 21.23 15.04
CA PRO A 395 -3.74 20.75 15.06
C PRO A 395 -3.61 19.47 15.90
N HIS A 396 -2.70 18.60 15.52
CA HIS A 396 -2.44 17.40 16.31
C HIS A 396 -1.68 17.73 17.60
N SER A 397 -1.65 16.80 18.56
CA SER A 397 -0.93 16.99 19.84
C SER A 397 0.20 15.99 20.06
N PHE A 398 0.74 15.40 18.99
CA PHE A 398 2.01 14.66 19.04
C PHE A 398 3.15 15.59 19.44
N GLN A 399 4.13 15.04 20.14
CA GLN A 399 5.29 15.79 20.62
C GLN A 399 6.57 15.11 20.15
N HIS A 400 7.62 15.91 20.04
CA HIS A 400 8.99 15.45 19.82
C HIS A 400 9.36 14.34 20.82
N ASN A 401 10.11 13.33 20.36
CA ASN A 401 10.53 12.12 21.08
C ASN A 401 9.43 11.13 21.48
N MET A 402 8.17 11.33 21.10
CA MET A 402 7.16 10.29 21.29
C MET A 402 7.44 9.09 20.38
N LYS A 403 7.31 7.88 20.92
CA LYS A 403 7.49 6.62 20.17
C LYS A 403 6.17 6.03 19.66
N LEU A 404 6.21 5.43 18.48
CA LEU A 404 5.05 4.85 17.80
C LEU A 404 5.46 3.71 16.85
N GLU A 405 4.48 3.08 16.20
CA GLU A 405 4.67 2.07 15.16
C GLU A 405 4.29 2.67 13.80
N VAL A 406 5.15 2.55 12.79
CA VAL A 406 4.91 3.15 11.46
C VAL A 406 5.27 2.16 10.36
N VAL A 407 4.43 2.10 9.31
CA VAL A 407 4.72 1.31 8.10
C VAL A 407 5.95 1.90 7.38
N ASP A 408 6.87 1.04 6.96
CA ASP A 408 8.03 1.45 6.18
C ASP A 408 7.60 1.82 4.74
N LYS A 409 7.74 3.09 4.35
CA LYS A 409 7.37 3.55 3.01
C LYS A 409 8.16 2.86 1.88
N ARG A 410 9.39 2.40 2.15
CA ARG A 410 10.28 1.74 1.18
C ARG A 410 9.97 0.25 1.07
N ASN A 411 9.58 -0.37 2.17
CA ASN A 411 9.05 -1.73 2.19
C ASN A 411 7.73 -1.79 2.97
N PRO A 412 6.59 -1.56 2.29
CA PRO A 412 5.29 -1.48 2.96
C PRO A 412 4.83 -2.76 3.65
N ALA A 413 5.49 -3.90 3.46
CA ALA A 413 5.21 -5.11 4.24
C ALA A 413 5.67 -4.99 5.71
N LEU A 414 6.61 -4.08 6.01
CA LEU A 414 7.21 -3.92 7.32
C LEU A 414 6.53 -2.79 8.12
N ILE A 415 6.38 -3.02 9.42
CA ILE A 415 6.08 -1.98 10.41
C ILE A 415 7.27 -1.92 11.37
N ARG A 416 7.74 -0.72 11.66
CA ARG A 416 8.94 -0.49 12.47
C ARG A 416 8.63 0.33 13.71
N VAL A 417 9.48 0.15 14.72
CA VAL A 417 9.60 1.07 15.86
C VAL A 417 10.11 2.42 15.36
N ALA A 418 9.40 3.49 15.71
CA ALA A 418 9.67 4.82 15.21
C ALA A 418 9.52 5.91 16.28
N THR A 419 10.16 7.04 16.05
CA THR A 419 10.15 8.23 16.91
C THR A 419 9.71 9.47 16.12
N VAL A 420 8.89 10.33 16.73
CA VAL A 420 8.58 11.66 16.20
C VAL A 420 9.78 12.58 16.44
N VAL A 421 10.44 13.02 15.38
CA VAL A 421 11.63 13.90 15.44
C VAL A 421 11.33 15.35 15.07
N ASP A 422 10.18 15.61 14.44
CA ASP A 422 9.72 16.97 14.16
C ASP A 422 8.19 16.98 13.96
N THR A 423 7.58 18.16 14.06
CA THR A 423 6.14 18.35 13.94
C THR A 423 5.79 19.69 13.33
N ASP A 424 4.81 19.71 12.43
CA ASP A 424 4.07 20.94 12.09
C ASP A 424 2.62 20.85 12.61
N GLU A 425 1.69 21.64 12.08
CA GLU A 425 0.29 21.63 12.55
C GLU A 425 -0.45 20.32 12.22
N HIS A 426 -0.07 19.66 11.12
CA HIS A 426 -0.84 18.56 10.54
C HIS A 426 -0.01 17.34 10.16
N ARG A 427 1.32 17.42 10.24
CA ARG A 427 2.26 16.37 9.84
C ARG A 427 3.31 16.11 10.90
N LEU A 428 3.79 14.88 10.90
CA LEU A 428 4.88 14.39 11.74
C LEU A 428 6.07 14.07 10.86
N ARG A 429 7.27 14.40 11.33
CA ARG A 429 8.51 13.83 10.78
C ARG A 429 8.87 12.59 11.57
N ILE A 430 8.92 11.47 10.89
CA ILE A 430 9.14 10.15 11.48
C ILE A 430 10.58 9.72 11.24
N HIS A 431 11.19 9.20 12.30
CA HIS A 431 12.48 8.52 12.31
C HIS A 431 12.30 7.06 12.67
N PHE A 432 12.98 6.15 11.96
CA PHE A 432 13.03 4.74 12.35
C PHE A 432 14.19 4.50 13.30
N ASP A 433 13.89 4.00 14.50
CA ASP A 433 14.88 3.92 15.57
C ASP A 433 16.07 3.01 15.15
N GLY A 434 17.29 3.56 15.27
CA GLY A 434 18.54 2.91 14.88
C GLY A 434 18.98 3.14 13.42
N TRP A 435 18.12 3.71 12.58
CA TRP A 435 18.45 4.07 11.20
C TRP A 435 19.11 5.44 11.11
N THR A 436 19.67 5.79 9.95
CA THR A 436 20.16 7.15 9.70
C THR A 436 19.00 8.11 9.42
N ASP A 437 19.21 9.40 9.67
CA ASP A 437 18.23 10.47 9.46
C ASP A 437 17.88 10.72 7.97
N GLU A 438 18.68 10.20 7.05
CA GLU A 438 18.38 10.14 5.61
C GLU A 438 17.10 9.34 5.30
N TYR A 439 16.69 8.47 6.22
CA TYR A 439 15.45 7.71 6.11
C TYR A 439 14.24 8.46 6.66
N ASP A 440 14.45 9.58 7.35
CA ASP A 440 13.37 10.36 7.95
C ASP A 440 12.48 10.98 6.88
N TYR A 441 11.18 11.06 7.17
CA TYR A 441 10.24 11.68 6.25
C TYR A 441 9.02 12.28 6.96
N TRP A 442 8.43 13.26 6.30
CA TRP A 442 7.16 13.86 6.71
C TRP A 442 6.00 12.99 6.25
N MET A 443 4.99 12.85 7.10
CA MET A 443 3.72 12.22 6.78
C MET A 443 2.57 12.86 7.58
N ASP A 444 1.36 12.80 7.03
CA ASP A 444 0.16 13.31 7.68
C ASP A 444 -0.04 12.63 9.04
N ALA A 445 -0.31 13.42 10.09
CA ALA A 445 -0.50 12.89 11.45
C ALA A 445 -1.74 11.97 11.57
N ASP A 446 -2.65 12.07 10.61
CA ASP A 446 -3.83 11.22 10.46
C ASP A 446 -3.68 10.17 9.34
N SER A 447 -2.46 9.89 8.87
CA SER A 447 -2.17 8.80 7.94
C SER A 447 -2.61 7.44 8.51
N PRO A 448 -3.25 6.56 7.71
CA PRO A 448 -3.67 5.24 8.19
C PRO A 448 -2.50 4.30 8.53
N ASP A 449 -1.26 4.67 8.19
CA ASP A 449 -0.05 3.87 8.36
C ASP A 449 0.77 4.25 9.63
N ILE A 450 0.18 5.06 10.51
CA ILE A 450 0.73 5.48 11.81
C ILE A 450 -0.11 4.88 12.93
N HIS A 451 0.53 4.16 13.86
CA HIS A 451 -0.16 3.38 14.88
C HIS A 451 0.44 3.57 16.28
N PRO A 452 -0.38 3.43 17.35
CA PRO A 452 0.13 3.46 18.72
C PRO A 452 0.99 2.22 19.02
N ALA A 453 1.95 2.38 19.93
CA ALA A 453 2.76 1.26 20.42
C ALA A 453 1.89 0.10 20.94
N GLY A 454 2.20 -1.12 20.48
CA GLY A 454 1.45 -2.34 20.75
C GLY A 454 0.40 -2.68 19.68
N TRP A 455 0.28 -1.91 18.60
CA TRP A 455 -0.71 -2.17 17.55
C TRP A 455 -0.40 -3.48 16.83
N CYS A 456 0.86 -3.69 16.42
CA CYS A 456 1.36 -4.93 15.84
C CYS A 456 1.06 -6.15 16.74
N ALA A 457 1.35 -6.02 18.04
CA ALA A 457 1.06 -7.07 19.02
C ALA A 457 -0.45 -7.38 19.13
N LYS A 458 -1.29 -6.35 19.06
CA LYS A 458 -2.76 -6.50 19.13
C LYS A 458 -3.35 -7.13 17.88
N THR A 459 -2.79 -6.80 16.71
CA THR A 459 -3.30 -7.21 15.41
C THR A 459 -2.66 -8.49 14.88
N GLY A 460 -1.56 -8.95 15.48
CA GLY A 460 -0.79 -10.09 15.01
C GLY A 460 0.11 -9.75 13.81
N HIS A 461 0.44 -8.47 13.60
CA HIS A 461 1.41 -8.05 12.61
C HIS A 461 2.83 -8.13 13.19
N PRO A 462 3.85 -8.62 12.46
CA PRO A 462 5.24 -8.56 12.90
C PRO A 462 5.71 -7.11 13.06
N LEU A 463 6.37 -6.81 14.17
CA LEU A 463 7.02 -5.52 14.41
C LEU A 463 8.53 -5.67 14.24
N GLN A 464 9.13 -4.81 13.43
CA GLN A 464 10.58 -4.71 13.32
C GLN A 464 11.11 -3.83 14.46
N PRO A 465 11.92 -4.38 15.39
CA PRO A 465 12.52 -3.59 16.44
C PRO A 465 13.62 -2.66 15.87
N PRO A 466 14.18 -1.76 16.69
CA PRO A 466 15.26 -0.88 16.25
C PRO A 466 16.44 -1.67 15.70
N ILE A 467 16.97 -1.23 14.56
CA ILE A 467 18.14 -1.88 13.95
C ILE A 467 19.37 -1.63 14.84
N THR A 468 20.15 -2.67 15.12
CA THR A 468 21.40 -2.51 15.86
C THR A 468 22.56 -2.28 14.88
N PRO A 469 23.67 -1.67 15.32
CA PRO A 469 24.85 -1.54 14.47
C PRO A 469 25.35 -2.87 13.90
N GLN A 470 25.18 -3.98 14.64
CA GLN A 470 25.55 -5.32 14.20
C GLN A 470 24.67 -5.79 13.02
N ASP A 471 23.37 -5.52 13.07
CA ASP A 471 22.44 -5.87 11.99
C ASP A 471 22.72 -5.07 10.71
N MET A 472 23.22 -3.83 10.83
CA MET A 472 23.65 -3.04 9.67
C MET A 472 24.88 -3.66 8.97
N PHE A 473 25.79 -4.27 9.72
CA PHE A 473 26.93 -4.99 9.14
C PHE A 473 26.48 -6.31 8.48
N GLU A 474 25.63 -7.10 9.13
CA GLU A 474 25.18 -8.42 8.61
C GLU A 474 24.33 -8.29 7.33
N THR A 475 23.54 -7.22 7.21
CA THR A 475 22.70 -6.96 6.01
C THR A 475 23.50 -6.53 4.78
N SER A 476 24.74 -6.05 4.95
CA SER A 476 25.63 -5.76 3.83
C SER A 476 26.14 -7.04 3.13
N GLU A 477 26.08 -8.18 3.81
CA GLU A 477 26.57 -9.48 3.31
C GLU A 477 25.46 -10.37 2.73
N GLN A 478 24.17 -10.09 3.02
CA GLN A 478 23.04 -10.89 2.54
C GLN A 478 22.40 -10.30 1.28
N SER A 479 22.73 -10.90 0.14
CA SER A 479 22.30 -10.57 -1.22
C SER A 479 20.85 -11.00 -1.53
N GLY A 480 19.87 -10.34 -0.92
CA GLY A 480 18.44 -10.61 -1.20
C GLY A 480 17.56 -9.37 -1.33
N CYS A 481 17.55 -8.51 -0.30
CA CYS A 481 16.78 -7.27 -0.28
C CYS A 481 17.70 -6.09 0.05
N PRO A 482 17.71 -5.00 -0.73
CA PRO A 482 18.60 -3.86 -0.51
C PRO A 482 18.20 -3.01 0.72
N THR A 483 17.14 -3.38 1.44
CA THR A 483 16.72 -2.70 2.67
C THR A 483 17.25 -3.47 3.89
N PRO A 484 18.16 -2.88 4.70
CA PRO A 484 18.63 -3.49 5.93
C PRO A 484 17.48 -3.95 6.86
N GLY A 485 17.65 -5.11 7.51
CA GLY A 485 16.66 -5.69 8.43
C GLY A 485 15.48 -6.39 7.74
N CYS A 486 15.55 -6.65 6.44
CA CYS A 486 14.58 -7.50 5.73
C CYS A 486 15.11 -8.96 5.72
N THR A 487 14.52 -9.84 6.52
CA THR A 487 14.81 -11.29 6.51
C THR A 487 13.83 -12.06 5.65
#